data_AF-A0A800CNC9-F1
#
_entry.id   AF-A0A800CNC9-F1
#
_cell.length_a   1.000
_cell.length_b   1.000
_cell.length_c   1.000
_cell.angle_alpha   90.00
_cell.angle_beta   90.00
_cell.angle_gamma   90.00
#
_symmetry.space_group_name_H-M   'P 1'
#
loop_
_entity.id
_entity.type
_entity.pdbx_description
1 polymer ?
#
loop_
_entity_poly.entity_id
_entity_poly.type
_entity_poly.pdbx_seq_one_letter_code
_entity_poly.pdbx_strand_id
1 'polypeptide(L)'
;VVDILSGALSGAGCSGTPGARIGNSIFALAINIEGFRPIGEFKSEVDRFVRFIKSSPLAPGFDEILMPGEIETRTRRKRLNDGIFVDDVTWNQIVEAARKVGAEI
;
A
#
# COMPACT_ATOMS: atom_id res chain seq x y z
N VAL A 1 -13.71 8.37 -9.61
CA VAL A 1 -12.45 9.14 -9.66
C VAL A 1 -11.27 8.28 -10.08
N VAL A 2 -10.97 7.18 -9.39
CA VAL A 2 -9.82 6.28 -9.73
C VAL A 2 -9.83 5.87 -11.21
N ASP A 3 -10.96 5.38 -11.69
CA ASP A 3 -11.14 4.90 -13.08
C ASP A 3 -11.04 6.03 -14.12
N ILE A 4 -11.38 7.26 -13.73
CA ILE A 4 -11.28 8.44 -14.59
C ILE A 4 -9.82 8.88 -14.72
N LEU A 5 -9.10 9.03 -13.59
CA LEU A 5 -7.71 9.49 -13.59
C LEU A 5 -6.75 8.42 -14.14
N SER A 6 -7.04 7.14 -13.86
CA SER A 6 -6.17 6.05 -14.30
C SER A 6 -6.57 5.55 -15.68
N GLY A 7 -7.86 5.33 -15.94
CA GLY A 7 -8.37 4.73 -17.19
C GLY A 7 -8.65 5.75 -18.29
N ALA A 8 -9.62 6.65 -18.06
CA ALA A 8 -10.02 7.62 -19.09
C ALA A 8 -8.89 8.57 -19.49
N LEU A 9 -8.19 9.17 -18.52
CA LEU A 9 -7.13 10.15 -18.77
C LEU A 9 -5.91 9.54 -19.47
N SER A 10 -5.56 8.29 -19.16
CA SER A 10 -4.43 7.60 -19.83
C SER A 10 -4.77 7.05 -21.21
N GLY A 11 -6.07 7.01 -21.56
CA GLY A 11 -6.57 6.39 -22.80
C GLY A 11 -6.74 4.87 -22.73
N ALA A 12 -6.49 4.24 -21.57
CA ALA A 12 -6.65 2.80 -21.40
C ALA A 12 -8.11 2.36 -21.23
N GLY A 13 -9.02 3.32 -21.01
CA GLY A 13 -10.45 3.07 -20.86
C GLY A 13 -10.86 2.81 -19.41
N CYS A 14 -12.14 3.05 -19.13
CA CYS A 14 -12.73 2.81 -17.83
C CYS A 14 -13.19 1.35 -17.69
N SER A 15 -13.35 0.93 -16.45
CA SER A 15 -13.96 -0.34 -16.07
C SER A 15 -15.33 -0.52 -16.74
N GLY A 16 -15.62 -1.75 -17.17
CA GLY A 16 -16.88 -2.08 -17.84
C GLY A 16 -16.91 -1.80 -19.36
N THR A 17 -15.81 -1.33 -19.95
CA THR A 17 -15.70 -1.17 -21.42
C THR A 17 -15.62 -2.54 -22.12
N PRO A 18 -16.63 -2.93 -22.92
CA PRO A 18 -16.60 -4.22 -23.62
C PRO A 18 -15.46 -4.28 -24.64
N GLY A 19 -14.72 -5.38 -24.68
CA GLY A 19 -13.60 -5.55 -25.60
C GLY A 19 -12.37 -4.69 -25.28
N ALA A 20 -12.34 -4.02 -24.11
CA ALA A 20 -11.14 -3.35 -23.65
C ALA A 20 -9.98 -4.35 -23.50
N ARG A 21 -8.78 -3.90 -23.85
CA ARG A 21 -7.56 -4.68 -23.60
C ARG A 21 -7.41 -4.90 -22.10
N ILE A 22 -7.10 -6.13 -21.70
CA ILE A 22 -6.74 -6.44 -20.33
C ILE A 22 -5.38 -5.79 -20.06
N GLY A 23 -5.37 -4.76 -19.22
CA GLY A 23 -4.18 -4.01 -18.85
C GLY A 23 -4.44 -3.18 -17.60
N ASN A 24 -3.37 -2.82 -16.89
CA ASN A 24 -3.45 -1.98 -15.72
C ASN A 24 -3.09 -0.54 -16.09
N SER A 25 -3.94 0.38 -15.69
CA SER A 25 -3.72 1.82 -15.88
C SER A 25 -3.40 2.45 -14.55
N ILE A 26 -2.38 3.31 -14.51
CA ILE A 26 -1.87 3.88 -13.27
C ILE A 26 -1.87 5.40 -13.39
N PHE A 27 -2.39 6.06 -12.37
CA PHE A 27 -2.20 7.48 -12.13
C PHE A 27 -1.28 7.67 -10.92
N ALA A 28 -0.21 8.45 -11.08
CA ALA A 28 0.71 8.81 -10.01
C ALA A 28 0.80 10.34 -9.89
N LEU A 29 0.68 10.85 -8.67
CA LEU A 29 0.81 12.26 -8.34
C LEU A 29 1.86 12.43 -7.23
N ALA A 30 2.86 13.26 -7.51
CA ALA A 30 3.85 13.68 -6.53
C ALA A 30 3.71 15.18 -6.27
N ILE A 31 3.63 15.56 -4.99
CA ILE A 31 3.52 16.96 -4.57
C ILE A 31 4.80 17.32 -3.80
N ASN A 32 5.53 18.32 -4.30
CA ASN A 32 6.67 18.86 -3.59
C ASN A 32 6.19 19.76 -2.44
N ILE A 33 6.25 19.26 -1.20
CA ILE A 33 5.82 20.00 0.00
C ILE A 33 6.63 21.28 0.21
N GLU A 34 7.93 21.28 -0.09
CA GLU A 34 8.79 22.46 0.07
C GLU A 34 8.41 23.61 -0.86
N GLY A 35 7.67 23.32 -1.94
CA GLY A 35 7.05 24.33 -2.80
C GLY A 35 5.90 25.11 -2.13
N PHE A 36 5.40 24.64 -0.98
CA PHE A 36 4.29 25.25 -0.24
C PHE A 36 4.70 25.76 1.14
N ARG A 37 5.54 25.00 1.86
CA ARG A 37 6.03 25.36 3.20
C ARG A 37 7.29 24.58 3.59
N PRO A 38 8.09 25.04 4.58
CA PRO A 38 9.23 24.28 5.07
C PRO A 38 8.85 22.85 5.50
N ILE A 39 9.58 21.85 5.02
CA ILE A 39 9.26 20.43 5.26
C ILE A 39 9.26 20.08 6.75
N GLY A 40 10.15 20.68 7.54
CA GLY A 40 10.24 20.46 8.99
C GLY A 40 8.96 20.88 9.71
N GLU A 41 8.40 22.05 9.36
CA GLU A 41 7.14 22.50 9.93
C GLU A 41 5.96 21.63 9.51
N PHE A 42 5.89 21.25 8.23
CA PHE A 42 4.85 20.34 7.75
C PHE A 42 4.86 19.02 8.52
N LYS A 43 6.04 18.42 8.71
CA LYS A 43 6.19 17.18 9.49
C LYS A 43 5.76 17.37 10.95
N SER A 44 6.17 18.46 11.59
CA SER A 44 5.76 18.77 12.97
C SER A 44 4.24 18.92 13.11
N GLU A 45 3.59 19.54 12.13
CA GLU A 45 2.13 19.67 12.07
C GLU A 45 1.44 18.31 11.90
N VAL A 46 1.94 17.47 10.98
CA VAL A 46 1.45 16.10 10.80
C VAL A 46 1.62 15.28 12.09
N ASP A 47 2.78 15.36 12.75
CA ASP A 47 3.04 14.65 14.00
C ASP A 47 2.08 15.09 15.12
N ARG A 48 1.77 16.38 15.19
CA ARG A 48 0.78 16.90 16.15
C ARG A 48 -0.61 16.36 15.84
N PHE A 49 -1.00 16.32 14.57
CA PHE A 49 -2.29 15.77 14.15
C PHE A 49 -2.40 14.26 14.47
N VAL A 50 -1.35 13.49 14.21
CA VAL A 50 -1.27 12.06 14.56
C VAL A 50 -1.42 11.87 16.07
N ARG A 51 -0.69 12.63 16.90
CA ARG A 51 -0.84 12.58 18.37
C ARG A 51 -2.25 12.89 18.82
N PHE A 52 -2.88 13.91 18.21
CA PHE A 52 -4.26 14.27 18.52
C PHE A 52 -5.22 13.12 18.20
N ILE A 53 -5.15 12.53 17.00
CA ILE A 53 -5.99 11.38 16.63
C ILE A 53 -5.80 10.24 17.63
N LYS A 54 -4.55 9.87 17.92
CA LYS A 54 -4.23 8.76 18.85
C LYS A 54 -4.66 9.01 20.29
N SER A 55 -4.90 10.26 20.68
CA SER A 55 -5.41 10.61 22.01
C SER A 55 -6.93 10.52 22.14
N SER A 56 -7.65 10.23 21.05
CA SER A 56 -9.11 10.13 21.06
C SER A 56 -9.59 8.93 21.89
N PRO A 57 -10.77 9.02 22.52
CA PRO A 57 -11.36 7.89 23.23
C PRO A 57 -11.47 6.65 22.35
N LEU A 58 -11.07 5.50 22.88
CA LEU A 58 -11.14 4.24 22.18
C LEU A 58 -12.58 3.73 22.12
N ALA A 59 -12.94 3.07 21.02
CA ALA A 59 -14.17 2.30 20.97
C ALA A 59 -14.06 1.07 21.91
N PRO A 60 -15.18 0.56 22.45
CA PRO A 60 -15.17 -0.65 23.27
C PRO A 60 -14.49 -1.82 22.55
N GLY A 61 -13.56 -2.50 23.23
CA GLY A 61 -12.84 -3.65 22.69
C GLY A 61 -11.60 -3.31 21.85
N PHE A 62 -11.16 -2.05 21.82
CA PHE A 62 -9.92 -1.63 21.17
C PHE A 62 -8.91 -1.09 22.18
N ASP A 63 -7.63 -1.40 21.97
CA ASP A 63 -6.52 -1.00 22.86
C ASP A 63 -5.73 0.20 22.33
N GLU A 64 -5.83 0.51 21.04
CA GLU A 64 -5.14 1.64 20.42
C GLU A 64 -5.80 2.12 19.13
N ILE A 65 -5.47 3.36 18.72
CA ILE A 65 -5.75 3.89 17.38
C ILE A 65 -4.47 3.79 16.55
N LEU A 66 -4.58 3.20 15.37
CA LEU A 66 -3.48 3.05 14.42
C LEU A 66 -3.61 4.04 13.27
N MET A 67 -2.48 4.58 12.83
CA MET A 67 -2.42 5.37 11.60
C MET A 67 -2.21 4.44 10.39
N PRO A 68 -2.71 4.82 9.19
CA PRO A 68 -2.39 4.10 7.96
C PRO A 68 -0.88 3.92 7.81
N GLY A 69 -0.43 2.69 7.56
CA GLY A 69 0.99 2.32 7.45
C GLY A 69 1.62 1.74 8.73
N GLU A 70 1.02 1.90 9.92
CA GLU A 70 1.60 1.39 11.15
C GLU A 70 1.52 -0.14 11.26
N ILE A 71 0.40 -0.74 10.84
CA ILE A 71 0.24 -2.21 10.81
C ILE A 71 1.26 -2.84 9.86
N GLU A 72 1.44 -2.23 8.69
CA GLU A 72 2.38 -2.66 7.66
C GLU A 72 3.82 -2.52 8.15
N THR A 73 4.15 -1.42 8.84
CA THR A 73 5.48 -1.21 9.43
C THR A 73 5.79 -2.27 10.50
N ARG A 74 4.83 -2.58 11.37
CA ARG A 74 4.96 -3.64 12.39
C ARG A 74 5.15 -5.01 11.73
N THR A 75 4.32 -5.33 10.74
CA THR A 75 4.37 -6.58 10.00
C THR A 75 5.68 -6.74 9.24
N ARG A 76 6.18 -5.67 8.60
CA ARG A 76 7.47 -5.65 7.91
C ARG A 76 8.62 -5.94 8.89
N ARG A 77 8.64 -5.27 10.04
CA ARG A 77 9.66 -5.52 11.07
C ARG A 77 9.65 -6.97 11.54
N LYS A 78 8.45 -7.50 11.82
CA LYS A 78 8.28 -8.90 12.21
C LYS A 78 8.82 -9.85 11.13
N ARG A 79 8.41 -9.68 9.88
CA ARG A 79 8.81 -10.54 8.76
C ARG A 79 10.29 -10.43 8.38
N LEU A 80 10.93 -9.28 8.65
CA LEU A 80 12.38 -9.14 8.50
C LEU A 80 13.15 -9.95 9.53
N ASN A 81 12.61 -10.10 10.75
CA ASN A 81 13.26 -10.83 11.83
C ASN A 81 12.92 -12.33 11.79
N ASP A 82 11.64 -12.65 11.61
CA ASP A 82 11.09 -14.00 11.78
C ASP A 82 10.98 -14.76 10.44
N GLY A 83 11.18 -14.07 9.31
CA GLY A 83 10.88 -14.58 7.98
C GLY A 83 9.43 -14.34 7.54
N ILE A 84 9.18 -14.57 6.24
CA ILE A 84 7.83 -14.46 5.65
C ILE A 84 7.18 -15.84 5.69
N PHE A 85 6.07 -15.95 6.42
CA PHE A 85 5.22 -17.13 6.35
C PHE A 85 4.61 -17.25 4.95
N VAL A 86 4.77 -18.42 4.34
CA VAL A 86 4.13 -18.83 3.09
C VAL A 86 3.44 -20.16 3.37
N ASP A 87 2.15 -20.26 3.06
CA ASP A 87 1.41 -21.50 3.26
C ASP A 87 1.83 -22.59 2.25
N ASP A 88 1.56 -23.84 2.58
CA ASP A 88 2.01 -25.00 1.78
C ASP A 88 1.51 -24.96 0.34
N VAL A 89 0.29 -24.45 0.09
CA VAL A 89 -0.27 -24.39 -1.26
C VAL A 89 0.51 -23.37 -2.09
N THR A 90 0.70 -22.17 -1.55
CA THR A 90 1.49 -21.12 -2.20
C THR A 90 2.95 -21.55 -2.41
N TRP A 91 3.56 -22.19 -1.42
CA TRP A 91 4.95 -22.68 -1.53
C TRP A 91 5.10 -23.72 -2.64
N ASN A 92 4.18 -24.66 -2.73
CA ASN A 92 4.17 -25.66 -3.80
C ASN A 92 4.02 -25.03 -5.19
N GLN A 93 3.21 -23.98 -5.33
CA GLN A 93 3.07 -23.23 -6.58
C GLN A 93 4.37 -22.51 -6.98
N ILE A 94 5.07 -21.91 -6.01
CA ILE A 94 6.38 -21.26 -6.23
C ILE A 94 7.40 -22.30 -6.71
N VAL A 95 7.47 -23.45 -6.04
CA VAL A 95 8.35 -24.58 -6.38
C VAL A 95 8.07 -25.11 -7.77
N GLU A 96 6.80 -25.29 -8.14
CA GLU A 96 6.41 -25.75 -9.47
C GLU A 96 6.81 -24.73 -10.56
N ALA A 97 6.59 -23.44 -10.29
CA ALA A 97 6.99 -22.37 -11.20
C ALA A 97 8.52 -22.33 -11.40
N ALA A 98 9.31 -22.47 -10.33
CA ALA A 98 10.77 -22.52 -10.37
C ALA A 98 11.25 -23.70 -11.24
N ARG A 99 10.70 -24.91 -11.04
CA ARG A 99 11.04 -26.10 -11.85
C ARG A 99 10.75 -25.91 -13.33
N LYS A 100 9.62 -25.29 -13.69
CA LYS A 100 9.24 -25.05 -15.10
C LYS A 100 10.26 -24.19 -15.85
N VAL A 101 10.94 -23.30 -15.16
CA VAL A 101 11.94 -22.39 -15.74
C VAL A 101 13.38 -22.80 -15.45
N GLY A 102 13.60 -23.92 -14.76
CA GLY A 102 14.92 -24.39 -14.36
C GLY A 102 15.61 -23.54 -13.28
N ALA A 103 14.84 -22.83 -12.45
CA ALA A 103 15.37 -22.07 -11.31
C ALA A 103 15.60 -22.97 -10.09
N GLU A 104 16.59 -22.63 -9.28
CA GLU A 104 16.84 -23.26 -7.98
C GLU A 104 15.72 -22.91 -6.99
N ILE A 105 15.48 -23.82 -6.05
CA ILE A 105 14.48 -23.70 -4.98
C ILE A 105 15.21 -23.56 -3.65
#